data_AF-A0A430BDD5-F1
#
_entry.id   AF-A0A430BDD5-F1
#
_cell.length_a   1.000
_cell.length_b   1.000
_cell.length_c   1.000
_cell.angle_alpha   90.00
_cell.angle_beta   90.00
_cell.angle_gamma   90.00
#
_symmetry.space_group_name_H-M   'P 1'
#
loop_
_entity.id
_entity.type
_entity.pdbx_description
1 polymer ?
#
loop_
_entity_poly.entity_id
_entity_poly.type
_entity_poly.pdbx_seq_one_letter_code
_entity_poly.pdbx_strand_id
1 'polypeptide(L)'
;MGGDGLDERVFATIENVIDHGADAWWLHLSRCRACGQNWMIAQEERIFDEHFLRRLTVDEANRISGDAEWPVEFSSYERVLKTGHALHIRPCVFLDRLPPSLIWTAEDLRKERPDISTEEIAFLLGITETQSKRLLAATTPERGSWWQRTRRLLGW
;
A
#
# COMPACT_ATOMS: atom_id res chain seq x y z
N MET A 1 18.65 -7.52 -1.88
CA MET A 1 18.53 -8.42 -0.71
C MET A 1 19.89 -8.56 -0.06
N GLY A 2 20.18 -7.76 0.96
CA GLY A 2 21.50 -7.71 1.59
C GLY A 2 21.70 -6.45 2.44
N GLY A 3 20.73 -6.18 3.33
CA GLY A 3 20.94 -5.30 4.46
C GLY A 3 21.42 -6.13 5.65
N ASP A 4 22.12 -5.51 6.57
CA ASP A 4 22.72 -6.01 7.81
C ASP A 4 21.70 -6.50 8.86
N GLY A 5 20.52 -6.97 8.42
CA GLY A 5 19.42 -7.47 9.26
C GLY A 5 18.91 -6.42 10.26
N LEU A 6 19.13 -5.13 9.99
CA LEU A 6 18.68 -4.05 10.87
C LEU A 6 17.16 -3.95 10.89
N ASP A 7 16.52 -4.07 9.72
CA ASP A 7 15.06 -4.03 9.59
C ASP A 7 14.43 -5.21 10.34
N GLU A 8 14.97 -6.42 10.17
CA GLU A 8 14.53 -7.62 10.90
C GLU A 8 14.61 -7.44 12.41
N ARG A 9 15.67 -6.79 12.93
CA ARG A 9 15.82 -6.50 14.35
C ARG A 9 14.80 -5.48 14.86
N VAL A 10 14.49 -4.47 14.06
CA VAL A 10 13.44 -3.48 14.40
C VAL A 10 12.09 -4.17 14.43
N PHE A 11 11.71 -4.86 13.35
CA PHE A 11 10.41 -5.53 13.26
C PHE A 11 10.25 -6.67 14.26
N ALA A 12 11.32 -7.35 14.67
CA ALA A 12 11.28 -8.32 15.77
C ALA A 12 10.83 -7.71 17.11
N THR A 13 11.00 -6.40 17.28
CA THR A 13 10.51 -5.68 18.48
C THR A 13 9.12 -5.09 18.32
N ILE A 14 8.57 -5.03 17.11
CA ILE A 14 7.29 -4.42 16.81
C ILE A 14 6.21 -5.50 16.84
N GLU A 15 5.19 -5.32 17.69
CA GLU A 15 4.00 -6.15 17.70
C GLU A 15 2.83 -5.43 17.03
N ASN A 16 2.11 -6.13 16.17
CA ASN A 16 0.84 -5.64 15.65
C ASN A 16 -0.22 -5.71 16.77
N VAL A 17 -0.89 -4.59 17.00
CA VAL A 17 -1.90 -4.42 18.03
C VAL A 17 -3.30 -4.49 17.41
N ILE A 18 -3.55 -3.72 16.34
CA ILE A 18 -4.83 -3.65 15.63
C ILE A 18 -4.59 -3.43 14.14
N ASP A 19 -5.19 -4.25 13.29
CA ASP A 19 -5.31 -3.99 11.86
C ASP A 19 -6.48 -3.02 11.58
N HIS A 20 -6.32 -2.12 10.61
CA HIS A 20 -7.44 -1.25 10.19
C HIS A 20 -8.59 -2.07 9.58
N GLY A 21 -8.28 -3.22 8.96
CA GLY A 21 -9.26 -4.15 8.38
C GLY A 21 -9.20 -4.21 6.84
N ALA A 22 -10.07 -5.03 6.26
CA ALA A 22 -9.97 -5.47 4.86
C ALA A 22 -9.95 -4.33 3.81
N ASP A 23 -10.64 -3.22 4.07
CA ASP A 23 -10.68 -2.08 3.14
C ASP A 23 -9.38 -1.25 3.13
N ALA A 24 -8.54 -1.38 4.17
CA ALA A 24 -7.23 -0.73 4.26
C ALA A 24 -6.18 -1.74 4.73
N TRP A 25 -6.01 -2.82 3.96
CA TRP A 25 -5.13 -3.96 4.25
C TRP A 25 -3.67 -3.57 4.53
N TRP A 26 -3.23 -2.40 4.06
CA TRP A 26 -1.88 -1.88 4.27
C TRP A 26 -1.67 -1.26 5.66
N LEU A 27 -2.72 -0.90 6.39
CA LEU A 27 -2.65 -0.03 7.57
C LEU A 27 -2.89 -0.78 8.88
N HIS A 28 -1.98 -0.62 9.82
CA HIS A 28 -2.12 -1.21 11.15
C HIS A 28 -1.45 -0.36 12.25
N LEU A 29 -1.94 -0.54 13.47
CA LEU A 29 -1.38 0.00 14.70
C LEU A 29 -0.45 -1.04 15.31
N SER A 30 0.76 -0.62 15.61
CA SER A 30 1.79 -1.46 16.22
C SER A 30 2.41 -0.81 17.45
N ARG A 31 3.02 -1.64 18.30
CA ARG A 31 3.73 -1.19 19.49
C ARG A 31 5.11 -1.85 19.58
N CYS A 32 6.13 -1.08 19.94
CA CYS A 32 7.44 -1.64 20.23
C CYS A 32 7.44 -2.28 21.63
N ARG A 33 7.76 -3.56 21.74
CA ARG A 33 7.86 -4.29 23.02
C ARG A 33 9.02 -3.83 23.91
N ALA A 34 10.08 -3.29 23.31
CA ALA A 34 11.28 -2.88 24.03
C ALA A 34 11.11 -1.53 24.73
N CYS A 35 10.49 -0.54 24.07
CA CYS A 35 10.35 0.81 24.60
C CYS A 35 8.91 1.30 24.77
N GLY A 36 7.91 0.51 24.36
CA GLY A 36 6.49 0.83 24.46
C GLY A 36 5.98 1.85 23.44
N GLN A 37 6.81 2.32 22.51
CA GLN A 37 6.45 3.31 21.50
C GLN A 37 5.37 2.76 20.54
N ASN A 38 4.29 3.51 20.35
CA ASN A 38 3.23 3.20 19.38
C ASN A 38 3.58 3.74 17.99
N TRP A 39 3.19 3.00 16.96
CA TRP A 39 3.43 3.29 15.56
C TRP A 39 2.18 3.03 14.74
N MET A 40 1.86 3.94 13.84
CA MET A 40 0.97 3.68 12.71
C MET A 40 1.86 3.27 11.53
N ILE A 41 1.65 2.06 11.02
CA ILE A 41 2.48 1.48 9.98
C ILE A 41 1.63 1.28 8.73
N ALA A 42 2.07 1.83 7.61
CA ALA A 42 1.57 1.50 6.28
C ALA A 42 2.56 0.58 5.58
N GLN A 43 2.15 -0.65 5.31
CA GLN A 43 2.89 -1.64 4.53
C GLN A 43 2.58 -1.42 3.04
N GLU A 44 3.55 -0.91 2.30
CA GLU A 44 3.47 -0.74 0.86
C GLU A 44 4.35 -1.79 0.18
N GLU A 45 3.79 -2.97 -0.02
CA GLU A 45 4.51 -4.13 -0.57
C GLU A 45 4.36 -4.29 -2.10
N ARG A 46 3.48 -3.48 -2.72
CA ARG A 46 3.13 -3.70 -4.14
C ARG A 46 3.97 -2.86 -5.08
N ILE A 47 4.31 -1.62 -4.72
CA ILE A 47 4.91 -0.64 -5.64
C ILE A 47 6.31 -0.23 -5.22
N PHE A 48 6.55 -0.03 -3.93
CA PHE A 48 7.78 0.45 -3.33
C PHE A 48 8.48 -0.66 -2.54
N ASP A 49 7.74 -1.66 -2.03
CA ASP A 49 8.27 -2.72 -1.16
C ASP A 49 8.88 -2.16 0.14
N GLU A 50 8.13 -1.25 0.77
CA GLU A 50 8.56 -0.48 1.94
C GLU A 50 7.50 -0.45 3.06
N HIS A 51 7.96 -0.16 4.27
CA HIS A 51 7.10 0.13 5.41
C HIS A 51 7.24 1.60 5.83
N PHE A 52 6.14 2.35 5.79
CA PHE A 52 6.11 3.73 6.27
C PHE A 52 5.63 3.78 7.71
N LEU A 53 6.50 4.25 8.60
CA LEU A 53 6.24 4.30 10.04
C LEU A 53 5.98 5.74 10.48
N ARG A 54 4.79 6.00 11.04
CA ARG A 54 4.48 7.24 11.76
C ARG A 54 4.49 6.97 13.26
N ARG A 55 5.31 7.71 14.00
CA ARG A 55 5.31 7.66 15.46
C ARG A 55 3.99 8.20 16.00
N LEU A 56 3.36 7.47 16.90
CA LEU A 56 2.14 7.91 17.58
C LEU A 56 2.41 8.26 19.04
N THR A 57 1.70 9.27 19.52
CA THR A 57 1.51 9.50 20.95
C THR A 57 0.64 8.42 21.57
N VAL A 58 0.65 8.31 22.90
CA VAL A 58 -0.25 7.41 23.63
C VAL A 58 -1.72 7.79 23.36
N ASP A 59 -2.03 9.09 23.33
CA ASP A 59 -3.39 9.57 23.08
C ASP A 59 -3.88 9.25 21.67
N GLU A 60 -3.04 9.39 20.64
CA GLU A 60 -3.40 8.97 19.28
C GLU A 60 -3.64 7.46 19.19
N ALA A 61 -2.78 6.64 19.82
CA ALA A 61 -2.95 5.19 19.83
C ALA A 61 -4.24 4.76 20.56
N ASN A 62 -4.59 5.46 21.65
CA ASN A 62 -5.83 5.22 22.39
C ASN A 62 -7.06 5.57 21.55
N ARG A 63 -7.05 6.68 20.80
CA ARG A 63 -8.15 7.06 19.89
C ARG A 63 -8.32 6.06 18.74
N ILE A 64 -7.22 5.55 18.18
CA ILE A 64 -7.29 4.47 17.18
C ILE A 64 -7.96 3.22 17.79
N SER A 65 -7.52 2.82 18.99
CA SER A 65 -8.00 1.58 19.62
C SER A 65 -9.43 1.67 20.15
N GLY A 66 -9.83 2.83 20.66
CA GLY A 66 -11.14 3.06 21.28
C GLY A 66 -12.20 3.54 20.30
N ASP A 67 -11.84 4.43 19.39
CA ASP A 67 -12.78 5.19 18.56
C ASP A 67 -12.62 4.91 17.05
N ALA A 68 -11.65 4.06 16.66
CA ALA A 68 -11.27 3.83 15.26
C ALA A 68 -10.87 5.12 14.52
N GLU A 69 -10.35 6.12 15.24
CA GLU A 69 -9.90 7.38 14.68
C GLU A 69 -8.44 7.31 14.23
N TRP A 70 -8.23 7.01 12.95
CA TRP A 70 -6.90 6.93 12.35
C TRP A 70 -6.42 8.30 11.85
N PRO A 71 -5.14 8.67 12.11
CA PRO A 71 -4.51 9.80 11.45
C PRO A 71 -4.60 9.69 9.91
N VAL A 72 -4.82 10.82 9.25
CA VAL A 72 -5.16 10.87 7.81
C VAL A 72 -4.00 10.47 6.89
N GLU A 73 -2.76 10.44 7.37
CA GLU A 73 -1.57 10.28 6.53
C GLU A 73 -1.61 9.01 5.68
N PHE A 74 -2.12 7.90 6.22
CA PHE A 74 -2.19 6.61 5.52
C PHE A 74 -3.62 6.13 5.29
N SER A 75 -4.61 7.02 5.39
CA SER A 75 -6.03 6.66 5.35
C SER A 75 -6.56 6.24 3.98
N SER A 76 -5.77 6.41 2.92
CA SER A 76 -6.09 5.90 1.58
C SER A 76 -4.83 5.39 0.90
N TYR A 77 -4.97 4.43 0.00
CA TYR A 77 -3.81 3.83 -0.64
C TYR A 77 -3.08 4.83 -1.52
N GLU A 78 -3.82 5.75 -2.17
CA GLU A 78 -3.23 6.88 -2.89
C GLU A 78 -2.29 7.73 -2.01
N ARG A 79 -2.67 8.00 -0.75
CA ARG A 79 -1.83 8.80 0.16
C ARG A 79 -0.56 8.05 0.53
N VAL A 80 -0.64 6.74 0.76
CA VAL A 80 0.54 5.88 0.98
C VAL A 80 1.50 5.97 -0.19
N LEU A 81 1.00 5.88 -1.43
CA LEU A 81 1.85 5.99 -2.61
C LEU A 81 2.48 7.39 -2.75
N LYS A 82 1.70 8.45 -2.46
CA LYS A 82 2.22 9.83 -2.43
C LYS A 82 3.32 10.00 -1.36
N THR A 83 3.23 9.34 -0.22
CA THR A 83 4.29 9.32 0.79
C THR A 83 5.58 8.71 0.23
N GLY A 84 5.51 7.57 -0.46
CA GLY A 84 6.68 6.96 -1.11
C GLY A 84 7.38 7.92 -2.08
N HIS A 85 6.61 8.60 -2.93
CA HIS A 85 7.15 9.62 -3.84
C HIS A 85 7.75 10.83 -3.11
N ALA A 86 7.09 11.33 -2.06
CA ALA A 86 7.58 12.46 -1.27
C ALA A 86 8.89 12.14 -0.53
N LEU A 87 9.11 10.87 -0.18
CA LEU A 87 10.36 10.37 0.41
C LEU A 87 11.40 9.98 -0.63
N HIS A 88 11.14 10.21 -1.93
CA HIS A 88 12.01 9.84 -3.05
C HIS A 88 12.36 8.34 -3.10
N ILE A 89 11.46 7.49 -2.61
CA ILE A 89 11.61 6.04 -2.73
C ILE A 89 11.43 5.65 -4.19
N ARG A 90 12.27 4.74 -4.67
CA ARG A 90 12.18 4.25 -6.05
C ARG A 90 11.14 3.14 -6.13
N PRO A 91 10.12 3.26 -7.00
CA PRO A 91 9.22 2.16 -7.30
C PRO A 91 9.98 0.93 -7.82
N CYS A 92 9.46 -0.25 -7.54
CA CYS A 92 9.94 -1.52 -8.08
C CYS A 92 9.89 -1.50 -9.61
N VAL A 93 10.90 -2.13 -10.22
CA VAL A 93 10.94 -2.36 -11.67
C VAL A 93 10.32 -3.72 -11.96
N PHE A 94 9.16 -3.71 -12.60
CA PHE A 94 8.49 -4.94 -13.03
C PHE A 94 8.99 -5.37 -14.41
N LEU A 95 9.39 -6.63 -14.52
CA LEU A 95 9.79 -7.24 -15.80
C LEU A 95 8.59 -7.65 -16.65
N ASP A 96 7.51 -8.08 -15.99
CA ASP A 96 6.26 -8.42 -16.65
C ASP A 96 5.56 -7.17 -17.18
N ARG A 97 4.87 -7.32 -18.31
CA ARG A 97 4.12 -6.21 -18.93
C ARG A 97 2.85 -5.82 -18.17
N LEU A 98 2.28 -6.77 -17.44
CA LEU A 98 1.02 -6.65 -16.71
C LEU A 98 1.15 -7.38 -15.36
N PRO A 99 2.07 -6.93 -14.47
CA PRO A 99 2.27 -7.56 -13.18
C PRO A 99 1.01 -7.35 -12.31
N PRO A 100 0.60 -8.36 -11.52
CA PRO A 100 -0.58 -8.26 -10.67
C PRO A 100 -0.56 -7.05 -9.73
N SER A 101 0.60 -6.71 -9.15
CA SER A 101 0.77 -5.55 -8.27
C SER A 101 0.30 -4.24 -8.93
N LEU A 102 0.73 -3.96 -10.16
CA LEU A 102 0.30 -2.76 -10.89
C LEU A 102 -1.20 -2.79 -11.20
N ILE A 103 -1.72 -3.97 -11.58
CA ILE A 103 -3.16 -4.13 -11.90
C ILE A 103 -4.01 -3.85 -10.66
N TRP A 104 -3.73 -4.53 -9.55
CA TRP A 104 -4.51 -4.41 -8.33
C TRP A 104 -4.44 -3.00 -7.76
N THR A 105 -3.25 -2.39 -7.75
CA THR A 105 -3.13 -1.00 -7.31
C THR A 105 -3.90 -0.04 -8.21
N ALA A 106 -3.88 -0.22 -9.54
CA ALA A 106 -4.70 0.60 -10.43
C ALA A 106 -6.21 0.39 -10.23
N GLU A 107 -6.66 -0.83 -9.94
CA GLU A 107 -8.05 -1.13 -9.60
C GLU A 107 -8.47 -0.46 -8.28
N ASP A 108 -7.65 -0.59 -7.24
CA ASP A 108 -7.90 0.00 -5.92
C ASP A 108 -7.96 1.54 -6.02
N LEU A 109 -7.02 2.16 -6.74
CA LEU A 109 -7.03 3.61 -6.99
C LEU A 109 -8.29 4.08 -7.72
N ARG A 110 -8.76 3.34 -8.73
CA ARG A 110 -10.00 3.68 -9.46
C ARG A 110 -11.27 3.39 -8.66
N LYS A 111 -11.23 2.43 -7.74
CA LYS A 111 -12.33 2.16 -6.80
C LYS A 111 -12.47 3.32 -5.80
N GLU A 112 -11.35 3.81 -5.26
CA GLU A 112 -11.32 4.94 -4.33
C GLU A 112 -11.63 6.27 -5.02
N ARG A 113 -11.06 6.52 -6.20
CA ARG A 113 -11.22 7.76 -6.97
C ARG A 113 -11.50 7.46 -8.45
N PRO A 114 -12.78 7.28 -8.86
CA PRO A 114 -13.14 6.86 -10.22
C PRO A 114 -12.72 7.83 -11.34
N ASP A 115 -12.55 9.11 -11.02
CA ASP A 115 -12.15 10.19 -11.91
C ASP A 115 -10.63 10.39 -12.01
N ILE A 116 -9.82 9.57 -11.32
CA ILE A 116 -8.35 9.65 -11.38
C ILE A 116 -7.85 9.52 -12.83
N SER A 117 -6.95 10.43 -13.21
CA SER A 117 -6.42 10.44 -14.57
C SER A 117 -5.41 9.31 -14.82
N THR A 118 -5.23 8.95 -16.08
CA THR A 118 -4.22 7.96 -16.48
C THR A 118 -2.79 8.43 -16.17
N GLU A 119 -2.55 9.73 -16.24
CA GLU A 119 -1.28 10.37 -15.89
C GLU A 119 -1.01 10.25 -14.38
N GLU A 120 -1.99 10.52 -13.54
CA GLU A 120 -1.86 10.36 -12.08
C GLU A 120 -1.61 8.90 -11.71
N ILE A 121 -2.31 7.94 -12.32
CA ILE A 121 -2.03 6.52 -12.11
C ILE A 121 -0.59 6.18 -12.51
N ALA A 122 -0.13 6.67 -13.67
CA ALA A 122 1.26 6.45 -14.10
C ALA A 122 2.27 7.00 -13.08
N PHE A 123 2.06 8.23 -12.62
CA PHE A 123 2.88 8.86 -11.60
C PHE A 123 2.91 8.03 -10.31
N LEU A 124 1.75 7.70 -9.75
CA LEU A 124 1.65 6.96 -8.48
C LEU A 124 2.31 5.58 -8.56
N LEU A 125 2.13 4.87 -9.68
CA LEU A 125 2.71 3.55 -9.91
C LEU A 125 4.19 3.56 -10.32
N GLY A 126 4.77 4.74 -10.60
CA GLY A 126 6.15 4.83 -11.06
C GLY A 126 6.38 4.33 -12.49
N ILE A 127 5.35 4.36 -13.34
CA ILE A 127 5.39 3.84 -14.71
C ILE A 127 5.13 4.96 -15.72
N THR A 128 5.39 4.69 -17.00
CA THR A 128 5.07 5.64 -18.07
C THR A 128 3.56 5.75 -18.29
N GLU A 129 3.08 6.90 -18.76
CA GLU A 129 1.66 7.08 -19.14
C GLU A 129 1.24 6.07 -20.22
N THR A 130 2.14 5.71 -21.14
CA THR A 130 1.87 4.68 -22.16
C THR A 130 1.66 3.29 -21.54
N GLN A 131 2.44 2.92 -20.51
CA GLN A 131 2.24 1.68 -19.77
C GLN A 131 0.93 1.72 -18.99
N SER A 132 0.61 2.83 -18.32
CA SER A 132 -0.66 3.02 -17.61
C SER A 132 -1.87 2.87 -18.54
N LYS A 133 -1.85 3.49 -19.73
CA LYS A 133 -2.89 3.30 -20.76
C LYS A 133 -3.09 1.83 -21.13
N ARG A 134 -2.00 1.09 -21.33
CA ARG A 134 -2.04 -0.34 -21.68
C ARG A 134 -2.58 -1.19 -20.53
N LEU A 135 -2.16 -0.89 -19.30
CA LEU A 135 -2.63 -1.54 -18.07
C LEU A 135 -4.15 -1.40 -17.95
N LEU A 136 -4.67 -0.18 -18.07
CA LEU A 136 -6.10 0.12 -17.94
C LEU A 136 -6.94 -0.47 -19.09
N ALA A 137 -6.40 -0.52 -20.31
CA ALA A 137 -7.06 -1.18 -21.42
C ALA A 137 -7.17 -2.71 -21.21
N ALA A 138 -6.20 -3.32 -20.52
CA ALA A 138 -6.19 -4.76 -20.24
C ALA A 138 -7.15 -5.17 -19.10
N THR A 139 -7.56 -4.24 -18.25
CA THR A 139 -8.48 -4.47 -17.13
C THR A 139 -9.94 -4.15 -17.46
N THR A 140 -10.23 -3.65 -18.67
CA THR A 140 -11.59 -3.27 -19.09
C THR A 140 -12.45 -4.53 -19.37
N PRO A 141 -13.68 -4.64 -18.83
CA PRO A 141 -14.48 -5.87 -18.85
C PRO A 141 -14.89 -6.40 -20.23
N GLU A 142 -14.90 -5.57 -21.29
CA GLU A 142 -15.35 -5.97 -22.63
C GLU A 142 -14.46 -7.05 -23.28
N ARG A 143 -13.22 -7.23 -22.80
CA ARG A 143 -12.39 -8.39 -23.14
C ARG A 143 -12.42 -9.35 -21.97
N GLY A 144 -13.34 -10.33 -22.05
CA GLY A 144 -13.62 -11.35 -21.04
C GLY A 144 -12.43 -11.64 -20.14
N SER A 145 -12.52 -11.15 -18.90
CA SER A 145 -11.45 -11.05 -17.93
C SER A 145 -10.91 -12.43 -17.55
N TRP A 146 -9.92 -12.88 -18.30
CA TRP A 146 -9.08 -14.00 -17.90
C TRP A 146 -8.54 -13.79 -16.47
N TRP A 147 -8.27 -12.54 -16.10
CA TRP A 147 -7.77 -12.11 -14.80
C TRP A 147 -8.77 -12.17 -13.63
N GLN A 148 -10.09 -11.96 -13.85
CA GLN A 148 -11.09 -12.17 -12.77
C GLN A 148 -11.23 -13.67 -12.44
N ARG A 149 -10.96 -14.56 -13.41
CA ARG A 149 -10.89 -16.01 -13.17
C ARG A 149 -9.66 -16.39 -12.36
N THR A 150 -8.52 -15.74 -12.57
CA THR A 150 -7.30 -15.96 -11.79
C THR A 150 -7.41 -15.47 -10.35
N ARG A 151 -8.10 -14.33 -10.09
CA ARG A 151 -8.41 -13.84 -8.72
C ARG A 151 -9.16 -14.88 -7.89
N ARG A 152 -10.18 -15.52 -8.47
CA ARG A 152 -10.95 -16.59 -7.79
C ARG A 152 -10.12 -17.84 -7.50
N LEU A 153 -9.09 -18.12 -8.29
CA LEU A 153 -8.24 -19.29 -8.12
C LEU A 153 -7.13 -19.08 -7.08
N LEU A 154 -6.73 -17.83 -6.83
CA LEU A 154 -5.64 -17.50 -5.90
C LEU A 154 -6.13 -17.17 -4.48
N GLY A 155 -7.44 -17.03 -4.27
CA GLY A 155 -8.02 -16.88 -2.93
C GLY A 155 -7.81 -15.52 -2.27
N TRP A 156 -7.83 -14.44 -3.08
CA TRP A 156 -7.78 -13.04 -2.63
C TRP A 156 -9.05 -12.30 -3.04
#